data_AF-K6UYC3-F1
#
_entry.id   AF-K6UYC3-F1
#
_cell.length_a   1.000
_cell.length_b   1.000
_cell.length_c   1.000
_cell.angle_alpha   90.00
_cell.angle_beta   90.00
_cell.angle_gamma   90.00
#
_symmetry.space_group_name_H-M   'P 1'
#
loop_
_entity.id
_entity.type
_entity.pdbx_description
1 polymer ?
#
loop_
_entity_poly.entity_id
_entity_poly.type
_entity_poly.pdbx_seq_one_letter_code
_entity_poly.pdbx_strand_id
1 'polypeptide(L)'
;LVVTTPQQAAAEVAERAGAIALQTRQKILGVVENMSWLELPDGTRMEPFGSGGGAKVAERLTRAVGAPVELLGQVPLETALREGGDAGEPVVLSAPDSPSGSALRAIAEKLAVRRRGLAGMSLGIDTTRHT
;
A
#
# COMPACT_ATOMS: atom_id res chain seq x y z
N LEU A 1 -1.77 -7.28 -3.57
CA LEU A 1 -1.86 -5.87 -3.12
C LEU A 1 -3.20 -5.34 -3.59
N VAL A 2 -3.83 -4.47 -2.82
CA VAL A 2 -5.04 -3.75 -3.28
C VAL A 2 -4.62 -2.32 -3.57
N VAL A 3 -4.95 -1.84 -4.77
CA VAL A 3 -4.67 -0.45 -5.18
C VAL A 3 -6.00 0.27 -5.30
N THR A 4 -6.07 1.48 -4.76
CA THR A 4 -7.24 2.37 -4.89
C THR A 4 -6.77 3.79 -5.16
N THR A 5 -7.70 4.69 -5.42
CA THR A 5 -7.50 6.13 -5.37
C THR A 5 -8.36 6.73 -4.24
N PRO A 6 -8.17 8.01 -3.86
CA PRO A 6 -8.88 8.59 -2.73
C PRO A 6 -10.40 8.67 -2.88
N GLN A 7 -10.91 8.75 -4.11
CA GLN A 7 -12.34 8.87 -4.40
C GLN A 7 -13.12 7.67 -3.83
N GLN A 8 -14.30 7.95 -3.29
CA GLN A 8 -15.17 6.93 -2.71
C GLN A 8 -15.52 5.81 -3.71
N ALA A 9 -15.79 6.14 -4.96
CA ALA A 9 -16.13 5.14 -5.97
C ALA A 9 -14.99 4.13 -6.21
N ALA A 10 -13.75 4.60 -6.28
CA ALA A 10 -12.59 3.71 -6.44
C ALA A 10 -12.36 2.86 -5.19
N ALA A 11 -12.53 3.46 -4.00
CA ALA A 11 -12.42 2.75 -2.74
C ALA A 11 -13.44 1.59 -2.63
N GLU A 12 -14.69 1.81 -3.03
CA GLU A 12 -15.73 0.77 -3.04
C GLU A 12 -15.40 -0.38 -4.00
N VAL A 13 -14.84 -0.07 -5.17
CA VAL A 13 -14.39 -1.10 -6.14
C VAL A 13 -13.20 -1.88 -5.57
N ALA A 14 -12.22 -1.19 -4.99
CA ALA A 14 -11.03 -1.80 -4.40
C ALA A 14 -11.38 -2.71 -3.20
N GLU A 15 -12.34 -2.32 -2.37
CA GLU A 15 -12.85 -3.15 -1.28
C GLU A 15 -13.48 -4.45 -1.81
N ARG A 16 -14.34 -4.36 -2.83
CA ARG A 16 -14.98 -5.54 -3.44
C ARG A 16 -13.95 -6.46 -4.06
N ALA A 17 -12.98 -5.91 -4.79
CA ALA A 17 -11.88 -6.68 -5.38
C ALA A 17 -11.04 -7.38 -4.28
N GLY A 18 -10.76 -6.67 -3.19
CA GLY A 18 -10.10 -7.26 -2.03
C GLY A 18 -10.91 -8.41 -1.41
N ALA A 19 -12.22 -8.24 -1.22
CA ALA A 19 -13.09 -9.30 -0.70
C ALA A 19 -13.12 -10.56 -1.61
N ILE A 20 -13.15 -10.38 -2.93
CA ILE A 20 -13.06 -11.48 -3.91
C ILE A 20 -11.70 -12.19 -3.81
N ALA A 21 -10.61 -11.45 -3.65
CA ALA A 21 -9.27 -12.03 -3.44
C ALA A 21 -9.24 -12.94 -2.20
N LEU A 22 -9.96 -12.60 -1.13
CA LEU A 22 -10.07 -13.47 0.05
C LEU A 22 -10.82 -14.77 -0.24
N GLN A 23 -11.91 -14.71 -1.02
CA GLN A 23 -12.67 -15.89 -1.41
C GLN A 23 -11.82 -16.86 -2.25
N THR A 24 -10.89 -16.33 -3.04
CA THR A 24 -9.92 -17.11 -3.83
C THR A 24 -8.67 -17.51 -3.04
N ARG A 25 -8.70 -17.36 -1.70
CA ARG A 25 -7.61 -17.68 -0.76
C ARG A 25 -6.32 -16.91 -1.01
N GLN A 26 -6.38 -15.76 -1.68
CA GLN A 26 -5.23 -14.89 -1.83
C GLN A 26 -4.97 -14.11 -0.55
N LYS A 27 -3.70 -13.95 -0.20
CA LYS A 27 -3.30 -13.12 0.93
C LYS A 27 -3.20 -11.66 0.51
N ILE A 28 -3.97 -10.80 1.18
CA ILE A 28 -3.82 -9.35 1.06
C ILE A 28 -2.58 -8.92 1.86
N LEU A 29 -1.65 -8.25 1.19
CA LEU A 29 -0.42 -7.75 1.81
C LEU A 29 -0.58 -6.32 2.37
N GLY A 30 -1.57 -5.59 1.89
CA GLY A 30 -1.80 -4.19 2.22
C GLY A 30 -2.48 -3.44 1.09
N VAL A 31 -2.79 -2.19 1.35
CA VAL A 31 -3.41 -1.24 0.43
C VAL A 31 -2.40 -0.19 0.01
N VAL A 32 -2.42 0.21 -1.25
CA VAL A 32 -1.71 1.39 -1.77
C VAL A 32 -2.77 2.36 -2.30
N GLU A 33 -2.71 3.62 -1.86
CA GLU A 33 -3.49 4.68 -2.47
C GLU A 33 -2.64 5.36 -3.56
N ASN A 34 -3.17 5.41 -4.77
CA ASN A 34 -2.55 6.06 -5.92
C ASN A 34 -3.25 7.38 -6.21
N MET A 35 -2.56 8.32 -6.87
CA MET A 35 -3.09 9.65 -7.19
C MET A 35 -3.56 10.41 -5.94
N SER A 36 -2.84 10.28 -4.82
CA SER A 36 -3.26 10.79 -3.52
C SER A 36 -3.23 12.31 -3.40
N TRP A 37 -2.27 12.96 -4.06
CA TRP A 37 -2.18 14.43 -4.16
C TRP A 37 -1.36 14.84 -5.38
N LEU A 38 -1.42 16.10 -5.75
CA LEU A 38 -0.52 16.76 -6.68
C LEU A 38 0.27 17.82 -5.88
N GLU A 39 1.61 17.81 -5.99
CA GLU A 39 2.44 18.90 -5.44
C GLU A 39 2.39 20.10 -6.38
N LEU A 40 2.09 21.26 -5.81
CA LEU A 40 2.02 22.54 -6.54
C LEU A 40 3.37 23.25 -6.50
N PRO A 41 3.64 24.20 -7.43
CA PRO A 41 4.91 24.94 -7.47
C PRO A 41 5.25 25.71 -6.20
N ASP A 42 4.25 26.03 -5.36
CA ASP A 42 4.43 26.70 -4.07
C ASP A 42 4.74 25.73 -2.91
N GLY A 43 4.88 24.43 -3.19
CA GLY A 43 5.14 23.37 -2.22
C GLY A 43 3.90 22.87 -1.47
N THR A 44 2.72 23.41 -1.77
CA THR A 44 1.47 22.91 -1.20
C THR A 44 0.98 21.66 -1.92
N ARG A 45 0.02 20.95 -1.31
CA ARG A 45 -0.59 19.76 -1.87
C ARG A 45 -2.03 20.04 -2.26
N MET A 46 -2.39 19.69 -3.48
CA MET A 46 -3.76 19.64 -3.95
C MET A 46 -4.26 18.21 -3.92
N GLU A 47 -5.47 17.98 -3.44
CA GLU A 47 -6.14 16.67 -3.42
C GLU A 47 -7.25 16.65 -4.48
N PRO A 48 -6.93 16.53 -5.79
CA PRO A 48 -7.92 16.64 -6.86
C PRO A 48 -9.02 15.56 -6.79
N PHE A 49 -8.76 14.51 -6.00
CA PHE A 49 -9.58 13.33 -5.86
C PHE A 49 -10.06 13.11 -4.42
N GLY A 50 -9.84 14.08 -3.54
CA GLY A 50 -10.04 13.95 -2.09
C GLY A 50 -8.94 13.15 -1.42
N SER A 51 -9.21 12.69 -0.20
CA SER A 51 -8.24 11.99 0.65
C SER A 51 -8.86 10.84 1.45
N GLY A 52 -8.01 9.89 1.85
CA GLY A 52 -8.33 8.86 2.84
C GLY A 52 -9.11 7.66 2.29
N GLY A 53 -9.25 7.51 0.97
CA GLY A 53 -9.88 6.34 0.35
C GLY A 53 -9.12 5.04 0.67
N GLY A 54 -7.79 5.06 0.56
CA GLY A 54 -6.91 3.94 0.88
C GLY A 54 -6.96 3.53 2.35
N ALA A 55 -7.01 4.49 3.27
CA ALA A 55 -7.16 4.20 4.69
C ALA A 55 -8.50 3.50 4.99
N LYS A 56 -9.59 3.97 4.40
CA LYS A 56 -10.91 3.34 4.51
C LYS A 56 -10.91 1.91 3.95
N VAL A 57 -10.30 1.69 2.78
CA VAL A 57 -10.19 0.35 2.20
C VAL A 57 -9.39 -0.58 3.12
N ALA A 58 -8.27 -0.11 3.67
CA ALA A 58 -7.45 -0.88 4.60
C ALA A 58 -8.21 -1.29 5.87
N GLU A 59 -8.98 -0.36 6.46
CA GLU A 59 -9.82 -0.63 7.62
C GLU A 59 -10.90 -1.69 7.33
N ARG A 60 -11.61 -1.54 6.20
CA ARG A 60 -12.67 -2.48 5.80
C ARG A 60 -12.12 -3.87 5.52
N LEU A 61 -10.99 -3.96 4.81
CA LEU A 61 -10.32 -5.24 4.56
C LEU A 61 -9.79 -5.87 5.85
N THR A 62 -9.27 -5.07 6.80
CA THR A 62 -8.89 -5.56 8.13
C THR A 62 -10.06 -6.27 8.81
N ARG A 63 -11.25 -5.66 8.77
CA ARG A 63 -12.48 -6.25 9.32
C ARG A 63 -12.89 -7.53 8.60
N ALA A 64 -12.79 -7.56 7.27
CA ALA A 64 -13.16 -8.73 6.46
C ALA A 64 -12.20 -9.91 6.64
N VAL A 65 -10.90 -9.64 6.79
CA VAL A 65 -9.86 -10.66 6.98
C VAL A 65 -9.79 -11.15 8.43
N GLY A 66 -10.14 -10.30 9.39
CA GLY A 66 -9.93 -10.57 10.82
C GLY A 66 -8.45 -10.43 11.24
N ALA A 67 -7.61 -9.81 10.41
CA ALA A 67 -6.22 -9.51 10.69
C ALA A 67 -5.83 -8.15 10.09
N PRO A 68 -4.82 -7.45 10.65
CA PRO A 68 -4.42 -6.13 10.17
C PRO A 68 -4.05 -6.12 8.68
N VAL A 69 -4.70 -5.22 7.94
CA VAL A 69 -4.34 -4.84 6.57
C VAL A 69 -3.91 -3.38 6.62
N GLU A 70 -2.65 -3.12 6.31
CA GLU A 70 -2.07 -1.78 6.43
C GLU A 70 -2.24 -0.96 5.14
N LEU A 71 -2.37 0.37 5.29
CA LEU A 71 -2.08 1.30 4.21
C LEU A 71 -0.56 1.40 4.08
N LEU A 72 0.00 0.75 3.05
CA LEU A 72 1.44 0.66 2.84
C LEU A 72 2.02 2.02 2.45
N GLY A 73 1.28 2.81 1.68
CA GLY A 73 1.69 4.13 1.29
C GLY A 73 0.69 4.80 0.36
N GLN A 74 1.01 6.04 0.05
CA GLN A 74 0.24 6.91 -0.80
C GLN A 74 1.19 7.45 -1.88
N VAL A 75 0.80 7.37 -3.14
CA VAL A 75 1.63 7.77 -4.29
C VAL A 75 1.01 9.02 -4.91
N PRO A 76 1.78 10.13 -5.05
CA PRO A 76 1.28 11.34 -5.67
C PRO A 76 1.00 11.17 -7.16
N LEU A 77 0.20 12.09 -7.70
CA LEU A 77 0.03 12.29 -9.12
C LEU A 77 1.24 13.09 -9.62
N GLU A 78 2.04 12.48 -10.47
CA GLU A 78 3.25 13.09 -11.02
C GLU A 78 3.39 12.75 -12.50
N THR A 79 3.67 13.76 -13.33
CA THR A 79 3.81 13.59 -14.78
C THR A 79 4.94 12.61 -15.12
N ALA A 80 6.09 12.72 -14.46
CA ALA A 80 7.23 11.84 -14.66
C ALA A 80 6.91 10.36 -14.37
N LEU A 81 6.06 10.08 -13.36
CA LEU A 81 5.60 8.72 -13.07
C LEU A 81 4.75 8.17 -14.23
N ARG A 82 3.82 8.97 -14.75
CA ARG A 82 2.95 8.58 -15.86
C ARG A 82 3.73 8.39 -17.17
N GLU A 83 4.59 9.34 -17.51
CA GLU A 83 5.41 9.29 -18.73
C GLU A 83 6.43 8.15 -18.68
N GLY A 84 7.11 7.96 -17.55
CA GLY A 84 8.02 6.84 -17.35
C GLY A 84 7.32 5.49 -17.44
N GLY A 85 6.11 5.39 -16.87
CA GLY A 85 5.25 4.20 -17.02
C GLY A 85 4.89 3.90 -18.48
N ASP A 86 4.45 4.92 -19.23
CA ASP A 86 4.09 4.80 -20.65
C ASP A 86 5.30 4.43 -21.53
N ALA A 87 6.49 4.96 -21.20
CA ALA A 87 7.73 4.71 -21.95
C ALA A 87 8.45 3.41 -21.56
N GLY A 88 8.03 2.74 -20.48
CA GLY A 88 8.74 1.57 -19.94
C GLY A 88 10.01 1.91 -19.16
N GLU A 89 10.17 3.15 -18.71
CA GLU A 89 11.27 3.65 -17.90
C GLU A 89 10.78 4.02 -16.49
N PRO A 90 10.87 3.12 -15.50
CA PRO A 90 10.28 3.33 -14.19
C PRO A 90 10.85 4.55 -13.46
N VAL A 91 9.98 5.38 -12.88
CA VAL A 91 10.38 6.60 -12.13
C VAL A 91 11.34 6.31 -10.98
N VAL A 92 11.27 5.12 -10.38
CA VAL A 92 12.20 4.69 -9.30
C VAL A 92 13.64 4.51 -9.77
N LEU A 93 13.86 4.42 -11.09
CA LEU A 93 15.18 4.34 -11.74
C LEU A 93 15.58 5.68 -12.36
N SER A 94 14.67 6.32 -13.09
CA SER A 94 14.94 7.57 -13.84
C SER A 94 14.90 8.83 -12.97
N ALA A 95 14.07 8.85 -11.93
CA ALA A 95 13.93 9.97 -10.99
C ALA A 95 13.76 9.44 -9.54
N PRO A 96 14.78 8.78 -8.97
CA PRO A 96 14.67 8.09 -7.67
C PRO A 96 14.30 9.01 -6.50
N ASP A 97 14.65 10.29 -6.57
CA ASP A 97 14.39 11.29 -5.53
C ASP A 97 13.07 12.04 -5.76
N SER A 98 12.32 11.70 -6.81
CA SER A 98 10.99 12.27 -7.02
C SER A 98 10.02 11.87 -5.89
N PRO A 99 8.95 12.63 -5.64
CA PRO A 99 7.94 12.27 -4.66
C PRO A 99 7.36 10.86 -4.92
N SER A 100 7.07 10.52 -6.17
CA SER A 100 6.59 9.17 -6.55
C SER A 100 7.67 8.11 -6.40
N GLY A 101 8.90 8.39 -6.82
CA GLY A 101 10.04 7.48 -6.70
C GLY A 101 10.30 7.10 -5.24
N SER A 102 10.33 8.11 -4.37
CA SER A 102 10.50 7.95 -2.92
C SER A 102 9.34 7.17 -2.30
N ALA A 103 8.10 7.49 -2.65
CA ALA A 103 6.91 6.81 -2.13
C ALA A 103 6.88 5.31 -2.51
N LEU A 104 7.18 4.99 -3.77
CA LEU A 104 7.23 3.60 -4.25
C LEU A 104 8.35 2.81 -3.59
N ARG A 105 9.53 3.41 -3.40
CA ARG A 105 10.65 2.77 -2.68
C ARG A 105 10.27 2.46 -1.22
N ALA A 106 9.66 3.42 -0.52
CA ALA A 106 9.20 3.22 0.85
C ALA A 106 8.11 2.13 0.96
N ILE A 107 7.21 2.02 -0.01
CA ILE A 107 6.23 0.93 -0.08
C ILE A 107 6.94 -0.42 -0.27
N ALA A 108 7.92 -0.48 -1.18
CA ALA A 108 8.70 -1.69 -1.43
C ALA A 108 9.48 -2.15 -0.19
N GLU A 109 10.06 -1.23 0.57
CA GLU A 109 10.75 -1.53 1.83
C GLU A 109 9.81 -2.15 2.87
N LYS A 110 8.60 -1.60 3.04
CA LYS A 110 7.59 -2.19 3.93
C LYS A 110 7.20 -3.61 3.51
N LEU A 111 7.16 -3.87 2.21
CA LEU A 111 6.88 -5.21 1.67
C LEU A 111 8.05 -6.18 1.88
N ALA A 112 9.29 -5.69 1.81
CA ALA A 112 10.51 -6.48 1.98
C ALA A 112 10.70 -6.93 3.44
N VAL A 113 10.31 -6.11 4.42
CA VAL A 113 10.49 -6.35 5.88
C VAL A 113 9.53 -7.42 6.44
N ARG A 114 8.98 -8.30 5.60
CA ARG A 114 7.97 -9.28 6.01
C ARG A 114 8.42 -10.04 7.26
N ARG A 115 7.69 -9.84 8.37
CA ARG A 115 7.77 -10.73 9.53
C ARG A 115 7.39 -12.12 9.04
N ARG A 116 8.39 -13.00 8.86
CA ARG A 116 8.14 -14.44 8.71
C ARG A 116 7.19 -14.82 9.84
N GLY A 117 6.08 -15.49 9.51
CA GLY A 117 5.23 -16.05 10.55
C GLY A 117 6.09 -16.99 11.39
N LEU A 118 5.97 -16.89 12.72
CA LEU A 118 6.68 -17.78 13.65
C LEU A 118 6.14 -19.22 13.61
N ALA A 119 5.06 -19.46 12.86
CA ALA A 119 4.52 -20.78 12.63
C ALA A 119 5.58 -21.70 12.00
N GLY A 120 6.02 -22.70 12.77
CA GLY A 120 7.07 -23.65 12.38
C GLY A 120 8.50 -23.21 12.70
N MET A 121 8.71 -22.05 13.33
CA MET A 121 10.03 -21.64 13.83
C MET A 121 10.23 -22.17 15.25
N SER A 122 11.40 -22.78 15.52
CA SER A 122 11.79 -23.11 16.89
C SER A 122 11.98 -21.79 17.64
N LEU A 123 11.08 -21.50 18.59
CA LEU A 123 11.11 -20.24 19.34
C LEU A 123 12.15 -20.25 20.46
N GLY A 124 12.88 -21.35 20.67
CA GLY A 124 13.89 -21.46 21.73
C GLY A 124 13.34 -21.18 23.13
N ILE A 125 12.01 -21.24 23.31
CA ILE A 125 11.37 -21.02 24.59
C ILE A 125 11.38 -22.36 25.32
N ASP A 126 12.32 -22.49 26.23
CA ASP A 126 12.34 -23.59 27.19
C ASP A 126 11.26 -23.32 28.23
N THR A 127 10.16 -24.08 28.20
CA THR A 127 9.09 -23.98 29.22
C THR A 127 9.48 -24.68 30.52
N THR A 128 10.71 -25.19 30.62
CA THR A 128 11.25 -25.72 31.87
C THR A 128 12.16 -24.67 32.50
N ARG A 129 11.68 -23.93 33.52
CA ARG A 129 12.06 -24.09 34.94
C ARG A 129 11.74 -22.77 35.68
N HIS A 130 11.48 -22.67 36.98
CA HIS A 130 11.67 -23.51 38.16
C HIS A 130 10.53 -23.20 39.16
N THR A 131 9.99 -24.23 39.84
CA THR A 131 9.41 -24.10 41.20
C THR A 131 10.47 -23.67 42.19
#